data_AF-A0A640LWB1-F1
#
_entry.id   AF-A0A640LWB1-F1
#
_cell.length_a   1.000
_cell.length_b   1.000
_cell.length_c   1.000
_cell.angle_alpha   90.00
_cell.angle_beta   90.00
_cell.angle_gamma   90.00
#
_symmetry.space_group_name_H-M   'P 1'
#
loop_
_entity.id
_entity.type
_entity.pdbx_description
1 polymer ?
#
loop_
_entity_poly.entity_id
_entity_poly.type
_entity_poly.pdbx_seq_one_letter_code
_entity_poly.pdbx_strand_id
1 'polypeptide(L)'
;MFANNTLGGPISVILGGTNIPLSNNQSLGNFTVNASNDIFTIPVTGRYYLTYQVNTTTALLAGTRLLLNSSTPLSGSIFSPAISTSNYNNNLIINLIAGNTISLQLFGVLSIVNLVGGGSTGASLTIIRID
;
A
#
# COMPACT_ATOMS: atom_id res chain seq x y z
N MET A 1 -5.50 8.85 8.31
CA MET A 1 -6.29 7.64 8.03
C MET A 1 -5.45 6.38 8.22
N PHE A 2 -6.14 5.27 8.43
CA PHE A 2 -5.59 3.92 8.48
C PHE A 2 -6.51 2.99 7.67
N ALA A 3 -5.93 2.05 6.93
CA ALA A 3 -6.65 1.00 6.23
C ALA A 3 -5.81 -0.28 6.20
N ASN A 4 -6.44 -1.46 6.36
CA ASN A 4 -5.73 -2.73 6.31
C ASN A 4 -6.51 -3.86 5.60
N ASN A 5 -5.77 -4.91 5.30
CA ASN A 5 -6.26 -6.20 4.86
C ASN A 5 -5.82 -7.26 5.88
N THR A 6 -6.78 -7.86 6.59
CA THR A 6 -6.60 -8.94 7.58
C THR A 6 -7.23 -10.27 7.16
N LEU A 7 -8.04 -10.26 6.10
CA LEU A 7 -8.53 -11.48 5.47
C LEU A 7 -7.39 -12.20 4.72
N GLY A 8 -6.43 -11.45 4.20
CA GLY A 8 -5.35 -11.95 3.37
C GLY A 8 -5.83 -12.24 1.95
N GLY A 9 -5.36 -13.35 1.38
CA GLY A 9 -5.80 -13.85 0.09
C GLY A 9 -4.83 -13.57 -1.07
N PRO A 10 -5.13 -14.13 -2.26
CA PRO A 10 -4.25 -14.04 -3.40
C PRO A 10 -4.35 -12.69 -4.11
N ILE A 11 -3.19 -12.10 -4.42
CA ILE A 11 -3.04 -10.96 -5.31
C ILE A 11 -2.33 -11.44 -6.58
N SER A 12 -3.01 -11.35 -7.74
CA SER A 12 -2.40 -11.67 -9.03
C SER A 12 -1.50 -10.51 -9.46
N VAL A 13 -0.19 -10.64 -9.25
CA VAL A 13 0.78 -9.59 -9.55
C VAL A 13 1.23 -9.67 -11.01
N ILE A 14 1.07 -8.57 -11.73
CA ILE A 14 1.65 -8.37 -13.07
C ILE A 14 2.98 -7.61 -12.96
N LEU A 15 3.80 -7.67 -14.01
CA LEU A 15 5.14 -7.05 -14.00
C LEU A 15 5.10 -5.54 -13.67
N GLY A 16 4.11 -4.82 -14.22
CA GLY A 16 3.88 -3.39 -13.94
C GLY A 16 3.33 -3.09 -12.54
N GLY A 17 2.93 -4.12 -11.82
CA GLY A 17 2.39 -4.09 -10.47
C GLY A 17 0.87 -4.20 -10.38
N THR A 18 0.40 -4.66 -9.22
CA THR A 18 -1.02 -4.82 -8.88
C THR A 18 -1.28 -4.16 -7.53
N ASN A 19 -2.33 -3.35 -7.45
CA ASN A 19 -2.72 -2.67 -6.22
C ASN A 19 -3.22 -3.68 -5.18
N ILE A 20 -3.01 -3.38 -3.91
CA ILE A 20 -3.46 -4.20 -2.78
C ILE A 20 -4.74 -3.59 -2.19
N PRO A 21 -5.88 -4.29 -2.24
CA PRO A 21 -7.10 -3.86 -1.55
C PRO A 21 -6.94 -3.90 -0.03
N LEU A 22 -7.35 -2.83 0.65
CA LEU A 22 -7.28 -2.66 2.11
C LEU A 22 -8.69 -2.45 2.68
N SER A 23 -9.56 -3.46 2.51
CA SER A 23 -11.01 -3.35 2.73
C SER A 23 -11.50 -3.71 4.13
N ASN A 24 -10.64 -4.17 5.05
CA ASN A 24 -11.11 -4.81 6.28
C ASN A 24 -11.36 -3.85 7.44
N ASN A 25 -10.35 -3.13 7.91
CA ASN A 25 -10.50 -2.15 8.98
C ASN A 25 -10.03 -0.79 8.49
N GLN A 26 -10.97 0.11 8.19
CA GLN A 26 -10.71 1.44 7.67
C GLN A 26 -11.13 2.51 8.68
N SER A 27 -10.20 3.40 9.01
CA SER A 27 -10.42 4.64 9.75
C SER A 27 -10.01 5.81 8.86
N LEU A 28 -10.95 6.27 8.02
CA LEU A 28 -10.66 7.22 6.94
C LEU A 28 -10.66 8.68 7.41
N GLY A 29 -11.44 9.05 8.42
CA GLY A 29 -11.67 10.47 8.72
C GLY A 29 -12.25 11.17 7.49
N ASN A 30 -11.59 12.23 7.00
CA ASN A 30 -12.02 12.98 5.81
C ASN A 30 -11.47 12.42 4.49
N PHE A 31 -10.64 11.38 4.52
CA PHE A 31 -10.15 10.74 3.30
C PHE A 31 -11.27 9.95 2.63
N THR A 32 -11.21 9.83 1.31
CA THR A 32 -12.13 8.95 0.56
C THR A 32 -11.35 7.78 -0.04
N VAL A 33 -12.06 6.68 -0.33
CA VAL A 33 -11.50 5.49 -0.96
C VAL A 33 -12.40 5.08 -2.13
N ASN A 34 -11.82 4.49 -3.18
CA ASN A 34 -12.58 3.96 -4.30
C ASN A 34 -13.33 2.66 -3.93
N ALA A 35 -14.22 2.19 -4.83
CA ALA A 35 -15.01 0.98 -4.62
C ALA A 35 -14.17 -0.30 -4.44
N SER A 36 -12.98 -0.35 -5.03
CA SER A 36 -12.04 -1.47 -4.90
C SER A 36 -11.21 -1.44 -3.61
N ASN A 37 -11.35 -0.40 -2.78
CA ASN A 37 -10.64 -0.24 -1.50
C ASN A 37 -9.10 -0.19 -1.64
N ASP A 38 -8.58 0.28 -2.77
CA ASP A 38 -7.15 0.25 -3.09
C ASP A 38 -6.56 1.62 -3.48
N ILE A 39 -7.41 2.63 -3.74
CA ILE A 39 -7.02 4.00 -4.06
C ILE A 39 -7.64 4.96 -3.06
N PHE A 40 -6.80 5.72 -2.37
CA PHE A 40 -7.22 6.65 -1.32
C PHE A 40 -6.94 8.10 -1.68
N THR A 41 -7.92 8.99 -1.50
CA THR A 41 -7.82 10.41 -1.88
C THR A 41 -7.48 11.30 -0.70
N ILE A 42 -6.52 12.20 -0.91
CA ILE A 42 -6.07 13.21 0.04
C ILE A 42 -7.10 14.35 0.11
N PRO A 43 -7.64 14.67 1.29
CA PRO A 43 -8.70 15.66 1.41
C PRO A 43 -8.21 17.11 1.43
N VAL A 44 -7.00 17.36 1.94
CA VAL A 44 -6.47 18.72 2.15
C VAL A 44 -5.01 18.78 1.73
N THR A 45 -4.59 19.89 1.13
CA THR A 45 -3.16 20.13 0.84
C THR A 45 -2.36 20.26 2.13
N GLY A 46 -1.21 19.59 2.20
CA GLY A 46 -0.35 19.63 3.39
C GLY A 46 0.82 18.65 3.30
N ARG A 47 1.50 18.46 4.43
CA ARG A 47 2.62 17.54 4.58
C ARG A 47 2.16 16.28 5.28
N TYR A 48 2.48 15.13 4.70
CA TYR A 48 1.98 13.85 5.15
C TYR A 48 3.10 12.87 5.46
N TYR A 49 2.97 12.17 6.58
CA TYR A 49 3.70 10.95 6.91
C TYR A 49 2.92 9.74 6.37
N LEU A 50 3.58 8.95 5.52
CA LEU A 50 3.03 7.75 4.92
C LEU A 50 3.86 6.56 5.40
N THR A 51 3.20 5.50 5.82
CA THR A 51 3.85 4.22 6.08
C THR A 51 2.96 3.07 5.64
N TYR A 52 3.58 2.00 5.17
CA TYR A 52 2.88 0.78 4.83
C TYR A 52 3.61 -0.45 5.34
N GLN A 53 2.86 -1.54 5.42
CA GLN A 53 3.37 -2.88 5.64
C GLN A 53 2.65 -3.86 4.70
N VAL A 54 3.37 -4.85 4.20
CA VAL A 54 2.83 -6.00 3.47
C VAL A 54 3.51 -7.25 4.01
N ASN A 55 2.72 -8.25 4.38
CA ASN A 55 3.17 -9.54 4.86
C ASN A 55 2.59 -10.64 3.97
N THR A 56 3.46 -11.48 3.41
CA THR A 56 3.10 -12.57 2.52
C THR A 56 3.30 -13.92 3.19
N THR A 57 2.56 -14.95 2.76
CA THR A 57 2.68 -16.30 3.34
C THR A 57 3.99 -17.00 2.93
N THR A 58 4.60 -16.58 1.83
CA THR A 58 5.87 -17.10 1.31
C THR A 58 6.85 -15.96 1.07
N ALA A 59 8.14 -16.26 1.19
CA ALA A 59 9.20 -15.30 0.87
C ALA A 59 9.34 -15.15 -0.65
N LEU A 60 9.36 -13.91 -1.13
CA LEU A 60 9.34 -13.57 -2.55
C LEU A 60 10.33 -12.44 -2.87
N LEU A 61 10.77 -12.36 -4.12
CA LEU A 61 11.52 -11.22 -4.66
C LEU A 61 10.60 -10.10 -5.19
N ALA A 62 9.32 -10.09 -4.76
CA ALA A 62 8.37 -9.05 -5.11
C ALA A 62 8.81 -7.71 -4.53
N GLY A 63 8.65 -6.62 -5.28
CA GLY A 63 8.80 -5.27 -4.75
C GLY A 63 7.48 -4.72 -4.23
N THR A 64 7.54 -3.77 -3.31
CA THR A 64 6.40 -2.97 -2.84
C THR A 64 6.65 -1.48 -3.04
N ARG A 65 5.60 -0.72 -3.33
CA ARG A 65 5.70 0.75 -3.48
C ARG A 65 4.36 1.42 -3.22
N LEU A 66 4.41 2.73 -2.95
CA LEU A 66 3.24 3.60 -3.04
C LEU A 66 3.24 4.34 -4.38
N LEU A 67 2.06 4.46 -5.00
CA LEU A 67 1.84 5.24 -6.20
C LEU A 67 1.05 6.51 -5.88
N LEU A 68 1.50 7.62 -6.44
CA LEU A 68 0.76 8.87 -6.53
C LEU A 68 -0.02 8.91 -7.84
N ASN A 69 -1.32 9.18 -7.75
CA ASN A 69 -2.21 9.34 -8.90
C ASN A 69 -2.17 8.12 -9.86
N SER A 70 -2.03 6.92 -9.29
CA SER A 70 -2.00 5.62 -9.97
C SER A 70 -0.87 5.40 -11.00
N SER A 71 0.05 6.36 -11.17
CA SER A 71 1.07 6.29 -12.22
C SER A 71 2.48 6.59 -11.72
N THR A 72 2.63 7.51 -10.76
CA THR A 72 3.94 7.99 -10.32
C THR A 72 4.38 7.28 -9.04
N PRO A 73 5.44 6.44 -9.07
CA PRO A 73 6.00 5.87 -7.86
C PRO A 73 6.53 6.95 -6.92
N LEU A 74 6.16 6.86 -5.64
CA LEU A 74 6.72 7.73 -4.61
C LEU A 74 8.13 7.27 -4.25
N SER A 75 9.13 8.04 -4.69
CA SER A 75 10.52 7.87 -4.27
C SER A 75 10.61 7.85 -2.74
N GLY A 76 11.33 6.87 -2.18
CA GLY A 76 11.38 6.63 -0.73
C GLY A 76 10.34 5.64 -0.21
N SER A 77 9.26 5.35 -0.96
CA SER A 77 8.33 4.26 -0.62
C SER A 77 8.73 2.91 -1.23
N ILE A 78 9.54 2.93 -2.29
CA ILE A 78 9.90 1.72 -3.06
C ILE A 78 10.80 0.84 -2.20
N PHE A 79 10.41 -0.41 -2.04
CA PHE A 79 11.23 -1.45 -1.45
C PHE A 79 11.33 -2.62 -2.44
N SER A 80 12.53 -2.91 -2.92
CA SER A 80 12.82 -4.00 -3.84
C SER A 80 13.86 -4.91 -3.19
N PRO A 81 13.46 -6.09 -2.68
CA PRO A 81 14.37 -6.95 -1.94
C PRO A 81 15.43 -7.58 -2.87
N ALA A 82 16.67 -7.66 -2.40
CA ALA A 82 17.74 -8.42 -3.07
C ALA A 82 17.72 -9.92 -2.72
N ILE A 83 17.11 -10.26 -1.59
CA ILE A 83 16.93 -11.62 -1.07
C ILE A 83 15.45 -11.80 -0.76
N SER A 84 14.88 -12.97 -1.08
CA SER A 84 13.46 -13.22 -0.86
C SER A 84 13.06 -12.94 0.60
N THR A 85 11.98 -12.18 0.76
CA THR A 85 11.42 -11.81 2.07
C THR A 85 9.92 -11.97 2.04
N SER A 86 9.32 -12.15 3.22
CA SER A 86 7.87 -12.18 3.40
C SER A 86 7.33 -10.94 4.11
N ASN A 87 8.19 -10.01 4.50
CA ASN A 87 7.83 -8.80 5.21
C ASN A 87 8.40 -7.59 4.46
N TYR A 88 7.51 -6.66 4.14
CA TYR A 88 7.80 -5.46 3.38
C TYR A 88 7.26 -4.27 4.15
N ASN A 89 8.08 -3.27 4.41
CA ASN A 89 7.64 -2.05 5.05
C ASN A 89 8.52 -0.89 4.62
N ASN A 90 7.92 0.30 4.59
CA ASN A 90 8.65 1.54 4.38
C ASN A 90 7.87 2.73 4.96
N ASN A 91 8.54 3.86 5.14
CA ASN A 91 7.91 5.11 5.51
C ASN A 91 8.56 6.29 4.79
N LEU A 92 7.79 7.36 4.60
CA LEU A 92 8.28 8.60 4.03
C LEU A 92 7.44 9.79 4.47
N ILE A 93 7.98 10.99 4.26
CA ILE A 93 7.27 12.26 4.40
C ILE A 93 7.24 12.94 3.03
N ILE A 94 6.06 13.40 2.61
CA ILE A 94 5.87 14.06 1.32
C ILE A 94 4.79 15.15 1.41
N ASN A 95 4.91 16.17 0.56
CA ASN A 95 3.85 17.16 0.36
C ASN A 95 2.83 16.62 -0.64
N LEU A 96 1.55 16.65 -0.27
CA LEU A 96 0.45 16.22 -1.12
C LEU A 96 -0.56 17.37 -1.25
N ILE A 97 -1.19 17.46 -2.42
CA ILE A 97 -2.30 18.39 -2.66
C ILE A 97 -3.64 17.68 -2.48
N ALA A 98 -4.67 18.46 -2.11
CA ALA A 98 -6.04 17.95 -2.12
C ALA A 98 -6.39 17.33 -3.48
N GLY A 99 -7.05 16.17 -3.45
CA GLY A 99 -7.38 15.39 -4.65
C GLY A 99 -6.29 14.46 -5.15
N ASN A 100 -5.05 14.53 -4.62
CA ASN A 100 -4.06 13.47 -4.88
C ASN A 100 -4.59 12.12 -4.40
N THR A 101 -4.18 11.05 -5.08
CA THR A 101 -4.52 9.69 -4.68
C THR A 101 -3.28 8.86 -4.38
N ILE A 102 -3.37 8.01 -3.36
CA ILE A 102 -2.33 7.09 -2.93
C ILE A 102 -2.85 5.66 -3.03
N SER A 103 -2.07 4.77 -3.65
CA SER A 103 -2.32 3.33 -3.64
C SER A 103 -1.07 2.55 -3.23
N LEU A 104 -1.27 1.42 -2.56
CA LEU A 104 -0.22 0.47 -2.19
C LEU A 104 -0.16 -0.65 -3.23
N GLN A 105 1.05 -0.97 -3.71
CA GLN A 105 1.22 -1.87 -4.84
C GLN A 105 2.34 -2.91 -4.62
N LEU A 106 2.09 -4.15 -5.05
CA LEU A 106 3.13 -5.17 -5.30
C LEU A 106 3.57 -5.10 -6.77
N PHE A 107 4.86 -5.24 -7.06
CA PHE A 107 5.38 -5.17 -8.44
C PHE A 107 6.64 -6.02 -8.64
N GLY A 108 7.14 -6.09 -9.89
CA GLY A 108 8.45 -6.68 -10.20
C GLY A 108 8.47 -8.21 -10.25
N VAL A 109 7.34 -8.86 -10.04
CA VAL A 109 7.17 -10.32 -10.19
C VAL A 109 5.91 -10.62 -10.99
N LEU A 110 5.89 -11.76 -11.68
CA LEU A 110 4.72 -12.29 -12.35
C LEU A 110 4.29 -13.57 -11.62
N SER A 111 3.45 -13.42 -10.59
CA SER A 111 3.05 -14.52 -9.72
C SER A 111 1.79 -14.19 -8.94
N ILE A 112 1.19 -15.22 -8.33
CA ILE A 112 0.16 -15.06 -7.32
C ILE A 112 0.85 -14.90 -5.97
N VAL A 113 0.69 -13.72 -5.36
CA VAL A 113 1.22 -13.41 -4.04
C VAL A 113 0.10 -13.57 -3.02
N ASN A 114 0.28 -14.48 -2.06
CA ASN A 114 -0.69 -14.70 -1.00
C ASN A 114 -0.33 -13.83 0.20
N LEU A 115 -1.24 -12.95 0.61
CA LEU A 115 -1.11 -12.17 1.83
C LEU A 115 -1.43 -13.02 3.05
N VAL A 116 -0.72 -12.78 4.15
CA VAL A 116 -1.07 -13.36 5.45
C VAL A 116 -2.48 -12.91 5.84
N GLY A 117 -3.27 -13.81 6.43
CA GLY A 117 -4.65 -13.54 6.83
C GLY A 117 -4.99 -14.18 8.17
N GLY A 118 -6.28 -14.47 8.38
CA GLY A 118 -6.75 -15.14 9.61
C GLY A 118 -6.69 -14.25 10.85
N GLY A 119 -6.88 -12.93 10.70
CA GLY A 119 -6.82 -11.95 11.78
C GLY A 119 -5.45 -11.28 11.96
N SER A 120 -4.42 -11.75 11.24
CA SER A 120 -3.14 -11.05 11.12
C SER A 120 -3.20 -9.98 10.03
N THR A 121 -2.37 -8.94 10.13
CA THR A 121 -2.28 -7.90 9.08
C THR A 121 -1.53 -8.44 7.86
N GLY A 122 -2.22 -8.69 6.76
CA GLY A 122 -1.63 -9.03 5.46
C GLY A 122 -1.08 -7.80 4.74
N ALA A 123 -1.79 -6.67 4.79
CA ALA A 123 -1.28 -5.40 4.33
C ALA A 123 -1.92 -4.24 5.10
N SER A 124 -1.22 -3.12 5.24
CA SER A 124 -1.76 -1.91 5.85
C SER A 124 -1.13 -0.66 5.29
N LEU A 125 -1.89 0.43 5.30
CA LEU A 125 -1.47 1.77 4.92
C LEU A 125 -1.94 2.77 5.98
N THR A 126 -1.02 3.60 6.42
CA THR A 126 -1.27 4.72 7.33
C THR A 126 -0.84 6.01 6.66
N ILE A 127 -1.72 6.99 6.63
CA ILE A 127 -1.45 8.33 6.09
C ILE A 127 -1.86 9.35 7.14
N ILE A 128 -0.89 10.10 7.67
CA ILE A 128 -1.10 11.09 8.74
C ILE A 128 -0.63 12.44 8.25
N ARG A 129 -1.48 13.47 8.38
CA ARG A 129 -1.06 14.84 8.17
C ARG A 129 -0.24 15.32 9.37
N ILE A 130 0.88 15.99 9.13
CA ILE A 130 1.87 16.35 10.16
C ILE A 130 2.20 17.85 10.19
N ASP A 131 1.31 18.66 9.64
CA ASP A 131 1.33 20.12 9.62
C ASP A 131 -0.03 20.68 10.06
#